data_AF-A0A8T2PDI9-F1
#
_entry.id   AF-A0A8T2PDI9-F1
#
_cell.length_a   1.000
_cell.length_b   1.000
_cell.length_c   1.000
_cell.angle_alpha   90.00
_cell.angle_beta   90.00
_cell.angle_gamma   90.00
#
_symmetry.space_group_name_H-M   'P 1'
#
loop_
_entity.id
_entity.type
_entity.pdbx_description
1 polymer ?
#
loop_
_entity_poly.entity_id
_entity_poly.type
_entity_poly.pdbx_seq_one_letter_code
_entity_poly.pdbx_strand_id
1 'polypeptide(L)'
;MSNETLTFTTSSNVTCIAWEGTNGEFKLIDPDEVARRWGERKSKPNMNYDKLSRALRYYYDKNIMTKVHGKRYAYKFDFHGLAQKCLNEKAEVPYAPHCGYVEMIQL
;
A
#
# COMPACT_ATOMS: atom_id res chain seq x y z
N MET A 1 23.07 -2.22 -24.55
CA MET A 1 21.69 -2.69 -24.24
C MET A 1 21.77 -3.61 -23.04
N SER A 2 21.67 -3.03 -21.85
CA SER A 2 21.59 -3.64 -20.50
C SER A 2 21.97 -2.48 -19.57
N ASN A 3 21.23 -2.05 -18.55
CA ASN A 3 20.21 -2.68 -17.72
C ASN A 3 19.55 -1.56 -16.88
N GLU A 4 18.47 -0.95 -17.39
CA GLU A 4 17.78 0.21 -16.76
C GLU A 4 16.60 -0.17 -15.85
N THR A 5 16.53 -1.38 -15.29
CA THR A 5 15.26 -1.86 -14.71
C THR A 5 15.03 -1.60 -13.21
N LEU A 6 15.99 -1.21 -12.36
CA LEU A 6 15.74 -1.27 -10.90
C LEU A 6 16.17 -0.03 -10.09
N THR A 7 15.79 1.17 -10.52
CA THR A 7 15.89 2.41 -9.71
C THR A 7 14.52 2.95 -9.26
N PHE A 8 13.51 2.09 -9.10
CA PHE A 8 12.17 2.51 -8.65
C PHE A 8 11.94 2.44 -7.13
N THR A 9 12.89 1.93 -6.35
CA THR A 9 12.84 2.05 -4.89
C THR A 9 13.90 3.04 -4.46
N THR A 10 13.49 4.27 -4.15
CA THR A 10 14.33 5.19 -3.37
C THR A 10 14.88 4.43 -2.17
N SER A 11 16.20 4.31 -2.09
CA SER A 11 16.97 3.62 -1.04
C SER A 11 16.45 3.88 0.38
N SER A 12 15.82 5.03 0.60
CA SER A 12 15.27 5.51 1.87
C SER A 12 14.00 4.80 2.39
N ASN A 13 13.26 4.06 1.55
CA ASN A 13 11.98 3.45 1.93
C ASN A 13 12.07 1.97 2.31
N VAL A 14 13.14 1.30 1.86
CA VAL A 14 13.41 -0.13 2.10
C VAL A 14 13.51 -0.44 3.59
N THR A 15 13.73 0.56 4.45
CA THR A 15 13.83 0.39 5.90
C THR A 15 12.48 0.13 6.58
N CYS A 16 11.35 0.53 5.98
CA CYS A 16 10.04 0.42 6.62
C CYS A 16 9.01 -0.38 5.81
N ILE A 17 9.11 -0.42 4.48
CA ILE A 17 8.25 -1.22 3.60
C ILE A 17 9.05 -1.72 2.40
N ALA A 18 8.85 -2.97 2.02
CA ALA A 18 9.52 -3.55 0.85
C ALA A 18 8.63 -4.55 0.10
N TRP A 19 8.82 -4.60 -1.21
CA TRP A 19 8.33 -5.70 -2.03
C TRP A 19 9.12 -6.97 -1.70
N GLU A 20 8.43 -8.09 -1.50
CA GLU A 20 9.03 -9.38 -1.13
C GLU A 20 8.17 -10.52 -1.67
N GLY A 21 8.78 -11.58 -2.20
CA GLY A 21 8.05 -12.79 -2.60
C GLY A 21 7.52 -12.71 -4.03
N THR A 22 6.26 -13.14 -4.24
CA THR A 22 5.65 -13.19 -5.58
C THR A 22 5.10 -11.83 -6.02
N ASN A 23 4.75 -11.69 -7.31
CA ASN A 23 4.26 -10.42 -7.85
C ASN A 23 3.09 -9.85 -7.02
N GLY A 24 3.26 -8.61 -6.55
CA GLY A 24 2.27 -7.90 -5.72
C GLY A 24 2.39 -8.16 -4.22
N GLU A 25 3.25 -9.08 -3.75
CA GLU A 25 3.51 -9.27 -2.32
C GLU A 25 4.50 -8.23 -1.78
N PHE A 26 4.15 -7.65 -0.63
CA PHE A 26 4.99 -6.72 0.10
C PHE A 26 4.87 -6.95 1.60
N LYS A 27 5.82 -6.42 2.35
CA LYS A 27 5.89 -6.53 3.80
C LYS A 27 6.20 -5.18 4.42
N LEU A 28 5.54 -4.89 5.54
CA LEU A 28 5.93 -3.80 6.42
C LEU A 28 7.08 -4.29 7.31
N ILE A 29 8.28 -3.78 7.06
CA ILE A 29 9.49 -4.08 7.83
C ILE A 29 9.41 -3.37 9.19
N ASP A 30 8.97 -2.11 9.17
CA ASP A 30 8.65 -1.31 10.35
C ASP A 30 7.19 -0.82 10.23
N PRO A 31 6.22 -1.59 10.79
CA PRO A 31 4.81 -1.23 10.71
C PRO A 31 4.45 0.09 11.41
N ASP A 32 5.21 0.48 12.43
CA ASP A 32 4.98 1.70 13.19
C ASP A 32 5.45 2.92 12.39
N GLU A 33 6.62 2.85 11.75
CA GLU A 33 7.09 3.92 10.85
C GLU A 33 6.16 4.06 9.63
N VAL A 34 5.69 2.95 9.05
CA VAL A 34 4.69 2.98 7.98
C VAL A 34 3.42 3.69 8.44
N ALA A 35 2.92 3.37 9.64
CA ALA A 35 1.74 4.02 10.20
C ALA A 35 1.98 5.50 10.50
N ARG A 36 3.17 5.87 10.99
CA ARG A 36 3.56 7.26 11.25
C ARG A 36 3.55 8.07 9.96
N ARG A 37 4.23 7.61 8.90
CA ARG A 37 4.26 8.31 7.61
C ARG A 37 2.88 8.36 6.94
N TRP A 38 2.08 7.30 7.08
CA TRP A 38 0.68 7.33 6.64
C TRP A 38 -0.14 8.38 7.40
N GLY A 39 0.04 8.47 8.72
CA GLY A 39 -0.56 9.49 9.56
C GLY A 39 -0.17 10.90 9.14
N GLU A 40 1.11 11.14 8.91
CA GLU A 40 1.66 12.41 8.41
C GLU A 40 1.02 12.80 7.07
N ARG A 41 0.99 11.88 6.10
CA ARG A 41 0.40 12.12 4.77
C ARG A 41 -1.10 12.44 4.81
N LYS A 42 -1.87 11.80 5.71
CA LYS A 42 -3.33 12.01 5.83
C LYS A 42 -3.71 13.01 6.93
N SER A 43 -2.74 13.73 7.51
CA SER A 43 -2.93 14.64 8.65
C SER A 43 -3.70 13.99 9.82
N LYS A 44 -3.35 12.75 10.16
CA LYS A 44 -3.88 11.97 11.29
C LYS A 44 -2.76 11.69 12.30
N PRO A 45 -2.49 12.61 13.25
CA PRO A 45 -1.33 12.53 14.14
C PRO A 45 -1.34 11.33 15.10
N ASN A 46 -2.53 10.77 15.39
CA ASN A 46 -2.69 9.59 16.26
C ASN A 46 -2.81 8.29 15.45
N MET A 47 -2.25 8.23 14.24
CA MET A 47 -2.20 7.01 13.43
C MET A 47 -1.22 6.01 14.03
N ASN A 48 -1.59 4.73 14.00
CA ASN A 48 -0.75 3.62 14.47
C ASN A 48 -1.05 2.36 13.63
N TYR A 49 -0.28 1.30 13.82
CA TYR A 49 -0.44 0.07 13.03
C TYR A 49 -1.81 -0.59 13.25
N ASP A 50 -2.40 -0.55 14.45
CA ASP A 50 -3.72 -1.13 14.69
C ASP A 50 -4.81 -0.49 13.82
N LYS A 51 -4.78 0.85 13.71
CA LYS A 51 -5.71 1.60 12.86
C LYS A 51 -5.42 1.39 11.38
N LEU A 52 -4.14 1.41 10.99
CA LEU A 52 -3.72 1.12 9.61
C LEU A 52 -4.14 -0.29 9.18
N SER A 53 -3.89 -1.30 10.02
CA SER A 53 -4.24 -2.69 9.75
C SER A 53 -5.76 -2.90 9.68
N ARG A 54 -6.56 -2.08 10.37
CA ARG A 54 -8.02 -2.05 10.20
C ARG A 54 -8.42 -1.54 8.82
N ALA A 55 -7.74 -0.52 8.29
CA ALA A 55 -7.93 -0.03 6.93
C ALA A 55 -7.55 -1.09 5.88
N LEU A 56 -6.39 -1.73 6.05
CA LEU A 56 -5.91 -2.82 5.20
C LEU A 56 -6.92 -3.97 5.09
N ARG A 57 -7.56 -4.35 6.20
CA ARG A 57 -8.60 -5.40 6.19
C ARG A 57 -9.83 -5.03 5.37
N TYR A 58 -10.20 -3.75 5.28
CA TYR A 58 -11.32 -3.32 4.43
C TYR A 58 -11.04 -3.53 2.93
N TYR A 59 -9.79 -3.78 2.54
CA TYR A 59 -9.42 -3.99 1.15
C TYR A 59 -9.57 -5.45 0.71
N TYR A 60 -9.79 -6.38 1.66
CA TYR A 60 -9.92 -7.82 1.38
C TYR A 60 -11.20 -8.11 0.60
N ASP A 61 -12.34 -7.69 1.15
CA ASP A 61 -13.66 -7.88 0.52
C ASP A 61 -13.83 -7.06 -0.77
N LYS A 62 -12.93 -6.10 -1.00
CA LYS A 62 -12.92 -5.25 -2.20
C LYS A 62 -12.04 -5.79 -3.32
N ASN A 63 -11.39 -6.94 -3.11
CA ASN A 63 -10.43 -7.54 -4.05
C ASN A 63 -9.31 -6.58 -4.44
N ILE A 64 -8.83 -5.75 -3.51
CA ILE A 64 -7.73 -4.80 -3.77
C ILE A 64 -6.42 -5.35 -3.23
N MET A 65 -6.48 -6.04 -2.10
CA MET A 65 -5.34 -6.77 -1.54
C MET A 65 -5.82 -7.86 -0.59
N THR A 66 -4.91 -8.74 -0.17
CA THR A 66 -5.17 -9.81 0.79
C THR A 66 -4.04 -9.90 1.82
N LYS A 67 -4.31 -10.58 2.94
CA LYS A 67 -3.26 -10.95 3.91
C LYS A 67 -2.48 -12.16 3.39
N VAL A 68 -1.15 -12.09 3.43
CA VAL A 68 -0.32 -13.29 3.26
C VAL A 68 -0.31 -14.06 4.59
N HIS A 69 -0.98 -15.20 4.64
CA HIS A 69 -1.01 -16.05 5.83
C HIS A 69 0.38 -16.68 6.09
N GLY A 70 0.70 -16.95 7.35
CA GLY A 70 2.01 -17.49 7.75
C GLY A 70 3.17 -16.48 7.78
N LYS A 71 3.01 -15.28 7.21
CA LYS A 71 4.01 -14.20 7.25
C LYS A 71 3.52 -13.00 8.06
N ARG A 72 4.32 -12.52 9.02
CA ARG A 72 3.99 -11.30 9.79
C ARG A 72 4.07 -10.06 8.89
N TYR A 73 3.08 -9.18 9.00
CA TYR A 73 3.00 -7.89 8.31
C TYR A 73 3.11 -7.92 6.77
N ALA A 74 2.87 -9.09 6.17
CA ALA A 74 2.90 -9.28 4.73
C ALA A 74 1.49 -9.25 4.12
N TYR A 75 1.37 -8.58 2.98
CA TYR A 75 0.13 -8.37 2.24
C TYR A 75 0.42 -8.53 0.75
N LYS A 76 -0.64 -8.79 -0.04
CA LYS A 76 -0.52 -8.96 -1.48
C LYS A 76 -1.57 -8.15 -2.21
N PHE A 77 -1.17 -7.28 -3.12
CA PHE A 77 -2.11 -6.59 -4.01
C PHE A 77 -2.75 -7.56 -4.99
N ASP A 78 -4.04 -7.36 -5.23
CA ASP A 78 -4.74 -7.93 -6.37
C ASP A 78 -4.78 -6.85 -7.47
N PHE A 79 -3.87 -6.98 -8.43
CA PHE A 79 -3.75 -6.01 -9.53
C PHE A 79 -4.99 -5.96 -10.41
N HIS A 80 -5.77 -7.05 -10.49
CA HIS A 80 -6.99 -7.06 -11.29
C HIS A 80 -8.06 -6.19 -10.63
N GLY A 81 -8.35 -6.40 -9.34
CA GLY A 81 -9.32 -5.57 -8.64
C GLY A 81 -8.84 -4.13 -8.40
N LEU A 82 -7.52 -3.92 -8.25
CA LEU A 82 -6.93 -2.58 -8.23
C LEU A 82 -7.15 -1.84 -9.56
N ALA A 83 -6.90 -2.49 -10.70
CA ALA A 83 -7.13 -1.90 -12.03
C ALA A 83 -8.60 -1.52 -12.24
N GLN A 84 -9.54 -2.39 -11.85
CA GLN A 84 -10.97 -2.11 -11.92
C GLN A 84 -11.37 -0.89 -11.06
N LYS A 85 -10.81 -0.77 -9.86
CA LYS A 85 -11.08 0.38 -8.98
C LYS A 85 -10.50 1.69 -9.51
N CYS A 86 -9.28 1.68 -10.02
CA CYS A 86 -8.66 2.85 -10.65
C CYS A 86 -9.45 3.36 -11.86
N LEU A 87 -10.07 2.46 -12.63
CA LEU A 87 -10.93 2.82 -13.76
C LEU A 87 -12.27 3.43 -13.28
N ASN A 88 -12.85 2.87 -12.22
CA ASN A 88 -14.13 3.34 -11.68
C ASN A 88 -14.02 4.69 -10.93
N GLU A 89 -12.91 4.95 -10.23
CA GLU A 89 -12.69 6.23 -9.51
C GLU A 89 -12.51 7.43 -10.46
N LYS A 90 -12.11 7.21 -11.72
CA LYS A 90 -12.10 8.28 -12.73
C LYS A 90 -13.51 8.67 -13.22
N ALA A 91 -14.54 7.89 -12.90
CA ALA A 91 -15.90 8.10 -13.36
C ALA A 91 -16.80 8.87 -12.35
N GLU A 92 -16.36 9.06 -11.10
CA GLU A 92 -17.22 9.60 -10.02
C GLU A 92 -16.58 10.83 -9.32
N VAL A 93 -17.01 12.03 -9.77
CA VAL A 93 -16.91 13.37 -9.15
C VAL A 93 -15.54 14.10 -9.15
N PRO A 94 -15.43 15.35 -9.68
CA PRO A 94 -14.17 16.10 -9.83
C PRO A 94 -13.46 16.59 -8.54
N TYR A 95 -13.95 16.28 -7.33
CA TYR A 95 -13.48 16.90 -6.08
C TYR A 95 -13.17 15.92 -4.92
N ALA A 96 -13.13 14.61 -5.15
CA ALA A 96 -12.69 13.66 -4.12
C ALA A 96 -11.16 13.55 -4.12
N PRO A 97 -10.46 13.88 -3.01
CA PRO A 97 -9.00 13.86 -2.98
C PRO A 97 -8.51 12.40 -2.95
N HIS A 98 -7.90 12.00 -4.06
CA HIS A 98 -6.86 10.98 -4.20
C HIS A 98 -7.19 9.55 -3.75
N CYS A 99 -7.09 8.62 -4.70
CA CYS A 99 -7.12 7.16 -4.57
C CYS A 99 -6.25 6.68 -3.38
N GLY A 100 -6.86 6.49 -2.21
CA GLY A 100 -6.16 6.09 -0.98
C GLY A 100 -5.66 4.64 -0.97
N TYR A 101 -5.88 3.89 -2.05
CA TYR A 101 -5.48 2.48 -2.16
C TYR A 101 -4.02 2.31 -2.60
N VAL A 102 -3.48 3.26 -3.39
CA VAL A 102 -2.10 3.23 -3.92
C VAL A 102 -1.12 4.10 -3.14
N GLU A 103 -1.61 5.03 -2.32
CA GLU A 103 -0.78 5.95 -1.51
C GLU A 103 0.05 5.23 -0.43
N MET A 104 -0.28 3.98 -0.08
CA MET A 104 0.41 3.23 0.97
C MET A 104 1.79 2.70 0.55
N ILE A 105 2.02 2.56 -0.76
CA ILE A 105 3.30 2.10 -1.32
C ILE A 105 4.17 3.26 -1.84
N GLN A 106 3.59 4.46 -1.94
CA GLN A 106 4.30 5.68 -2.30
C GLN A 106 4.82 6.43 -1.07
N LEU A 107 4.96 5.76 0.08
CA LEU A 107 5.65 6.33 1.26
C LEU A 107 7.08 6.79 0.93
#